data_AF-A0A3N5HQP7-F1
#
_entry.id   AF-A0A3N5HQP7-F1
#
_cell.length_a   1.000
_cell.length_b   1.000
_cell.length_c   1.000
_cell.angle_alpha   90.00
_cell.angle_beta   90.00
_cell.angle_gamma   90.00
#
_symmetry.space_group_name_H-M   'P 1'
#
loop_
_entity.id
_entity.type
_entity.pdbx_description
1 polymer ?
#
loop_
_entity_poly.entity_id
_entity_poly.type
_entity_poly.pdbx_seq_one_letter_code
_entity_poly.pdbx_strand_id
1 'polypeptide(L)'
;KEVYSLRLVSWHVWLATLGIVVYASAMWVSGIMQGLMWREYDANGFLVYSFAETVAAMHPYYVIRAFGGLLFLLGALIMVYNLYRTVRGNTPVEAQVGLPATA
;
A
#
# COMPACT_ATOMS: atom_id res chain seq x y z
N LYS A 1 0.04 22.22 15.24
CA LYS A 1 1.10 21.31 15.77
C LYS A 1 1.69 20.56 14.59
N GLU A 2 2.97 20.75 14.31
CA GLU A 2 3.67 20.00 13.27
C GLU A 2 4.07 18.61 13.79
N VAL A 3 4.14 17.63 12.89
CA VAL A 3 4.56 16.25 13.19
C VAL A 3 6.06 16.25 13.49
N TYR A 4 6.54 15.36 14.38
CA TYR A 4 7.92 15.33 14.87
C TYR A 4 9.00 15.44 13.75
N SER A 5 8.76 14.86 12.59
CA SER A 5 9.62 15.06 11.42
C SER A 5 8.86 15.00 10.10
N LEU A 6 9.00 16.05 9.30
CA LEU A 6 8.50 16.08 7.92
C LEU A 6 9.28 15.15 6.99
N ARG A 7 10.58 14.89 7.26
CA ARG A 7 11.38 13.94 6.46
C ARG A 7 10.86 12.51 6.58
N LEU A 8 10.45 12.10 7.78
CA LEU A 8 9.82 10.78 8.02
C LEU A 8 8.48 10.66 7.28
N VAL A 9 7.72 11.75 7.17
CA VAL A 9 6.48 11.79 6.37
C VAL A 9 6.79 11.63 4.88
N SER A 10 7.79 12.32 4.34
CA SER A 10 8.19 12.12 2.94
C SER A 10 8.59 10.67 2.65
N TRP A 11 9.34 10.03 3.56
CA TRP A 11 9.68 8.60 3.45
C TRP A 11 8.45 7.69 3.49
N HIS A 12 7.50 7.95 4.39
CA HIS A 12 6.22 7.23 4.44
C HIS A 12 5.49 7.31 3.10
N VAL A 13 5.35 8.52 2.54
CA VAL A 13 4.63 8.75 1.28
C VAL A 13 5.29 8.00 0.12
N TRP A 14 6.61 8.05 0.00
CA TRP A 14 7.32 7.35 -1.08
C TRP A 14 7.21 5.83 -0.97
N LEU A 15 7.37 5.26 0.23
CA LEU A 15 7.23 3.82 0.46
C LEU A 15 5.79 3.34 0.22
N ALA A 16 4.81 4.09 0.72
CA ALA A 16 3.40 3.77 0.53
C ALA A 16 2.99 3.87 -0.95
N THR A 17 3.43 4.92 -1.65
CA THR A 17 3.13 5.12 -3.08
C THR A 17 3.76 4.02 -3.94
N LEU A 18 5.03 3.68 -3.70
CA LEU A 18 5.69 2.61 -4.42
C LEU A 18 5.03 1.24 -4.12
N GLY A 19 4.74 0.98 -2.85
CA GLY A 19 4.09 -0.25 -2.41
C GLY A 19 2.72 -0.46 -3.05
N ILE A 20 1.87 0.58 -3.09
CA ILE A 20 0.53 0.47 -3.67
C ILE A 20 0.56 0.33 -5.19
N VAL A 21 1.51 0.99 -5.88
CA VAL A 21 1.67 0.85 -7.34
C VAL A 21 2.12 -0.58 -7.70
N VAL A 22 3.08 -1.15 -6.95
CA VAL A 22 3.51 -2.54 -7.15
C VAL A 22 2.36 -3.52 -6.85
N TYR A 23 1.59 -3.27 -5.79
CA TYR A 23 0.43 -4.09 -5.45
C TYR A 23 -0.63 -4.05 -6.55
N ALA A 24 -1.03 -2.85 -6.98
CA ALA A 24 -2.09 -2.65 -7.97
C ALA A 24 -1.71 -3.25 -9.32
N SER A 25 -0.47 -3.03 -9.77
CA SER A 25 0.02 -3.59 -11.04
C SER A 25 0.03 -5.12 -11.01
N ALA A 26 0.51 -5.75 -9.93
CA ALA A 26 0.45 -7.20 -9.78
C ALA A 26 -0.98 -7.72 -9.82
N MET A 27 -1.91 -7.08 -9.11
CA MET A 27 -3.30 -7.52 -9.05
C MET A 27 -4.05 -7.36 -10.36
N TRP A 28 -3.79 -6.30 -11.13
CA TRP A 28 -4.38 -6.12 -12.45
C TRP A 28 -3.96 -7.22 -13.42
N VAL A 29 -2.65 -7.47 -13.53
CA VAL A 29 -2.14 -8.54 -14.40
C VAL A 29 -2.70 -9.89 -13.94
N SER A 30 -2.76 -10.11 -12.63
CA SER A 30 -3.29 -11.34 -12.06
C SER A 30 -4.76 -11.57 -12.44
N GLY A 31 -5.60 -10.53 -12.33
CA GLY A 31 -7.03 -10.63 -12.62
C GLY A 31 -7.31 -10.83 -14.11
N ILE A 32 -6.55 -10.15 -14.98
CA ILE A 32 -6.64 -10.35 -16.43
C ILE A 32 -6.28 -11.80 -16.78
N MET A 33 -5.19 -12.33 -16.22
CA MET A 33 -4.77 -13.71 -16.50
C MET A 33 -5.80 -14.73 -16.03
N GLN A 34 -6.34 -14.60 -14.81
CA GLN A 34 -7.41 -15.49 -14.32
C GLN A 34 -8.65 -15.42 -15.21
N GLY A 35 -9.08 -14.21 -15.58
CA GLY A 35 -10.25 -14.01 -16.44
C GLY A 35 -10.07 -14.61 -17.84
N LEU A 36 -8.86 -14.51 -18.41
CA LEU A 36 -8.54 -15.14 -19.69
C LEU A 36 -8.52 -16.66 -19.58
N MET A 37 -7.85 -17.22 -18.56
CA MET A 37 -7.76 -18.67 -18.39
C MET A 37 -9.13 -19.32 -18.14
N TRP A 38 -10.02 -18.68 -17.37
CA TRP A 38 -11.36 -19.21 -17.13
C TRP A 38 -12.31 -19.13 -18.33
N ARG A 39 -11.98 -18.30 -19.33
CA ARG A 39 -12.75 -18.15 -20.57
C ARG A 39 -12.14 -18.93 -21.74
N GLU A 40 -10.97 -19.54 -21.57
CA GLU A 40 -10.29 -20.20 -22.67
C GLU A 40 -10.90 -21.59 -22.92
N TYR A 41 -11.52 -21.75 -24.10
CA TYR A 41 -12.11 -23.00 -24.58
C TYR A 41 -11.33 -23.49 -25.81
N ASP A 42 -11.06 -24.80 -25.86
CA ASP A 42 -10.44 -25.44 -27.02
C ASP A 42 -11.43 -25.52 -28.20
N ALA A 43 -10.95 -25.88 -29.39
CA ALA A 43 -11.75 -26.08 -30.61
C ALA A 43 -12.90 -27.09 -30.41
N ASN A 44 -12.78 -27.98 -29.42
CA ASN A 44 -13.78 -28.98 -29.04
C ASN A 44 -14.79 -28.49 -27.99
N GLY A 45 -14.68 -27.24 -27.52
CA GLY A 45 -15.57 -26.65 -26.50
C GLY A 45 -15.28 -27.03 -25.05
N PHE A 46 -14.14 -27.68 -24.77
CA PHE A 46 -13.68 -27.98 -23.42
C PHE A 46 -12.83 -26.83 -22.85
N LEU A 47 -12.82 -26.66 -21.52
CA LEU A 47 -11.93 -25.69 -20.88
C LEU A 47 -10.46 -26.11 -21.06
N VAL A 48 -9.64 -25.17 -21.54
CA VAL A 48 -8.20 -25.41 -21.75
C VAL A 48 -7.47 -25.51 -20.42
N TYR A 49 -7.87 -24.70 -19.43
CA TYR A 49 -7.22 -24.64 -18.13
C TYR A 49 -8.15 -25.11 -17.01
N SER A 50 -7.66 -26.02 -16.18
CA SER A 50 -8.31 -26.38 -14.92
C SER A 50 -8.13 -25.27 -13.87
N PHE A 51 -9.02 -25.25 -12.87
CA PHE A 51 -8.92 -24.29 -11.77
C PHE A 51 -7.57 -24.37 -11.04
N ALA A 52 -7.06 -25.58 -10.81
CA ALA A 52 -5.77 -25.80 -10.14
C ALA A 52 -4.59 -25.18 -10.92
N GLU A 53 -4.60 -25.27 -12.25
CA GLU A 53 -3.59 -24.65 -13.10
C GLU A 53 -3.66 -23.13 -13.04
N THR A 54 -4.87 -22.55 -13.02
CA THR A 54 -5.01 -21.10 -12.84
C THR A 54 -4.43 -20.65 -11.50
N VAL A 55 -4.68 -21.38 -10.40
CA VAL A 55 -4.13 -21.06 -9.07
C VAL A 55 -2.62 -21.18 -9.05
N ALA A 56 -2.04 -22.21 -9.67
CA ALA A 56 -0.59 -22.38 -9.77
C ALA A 56 0.07 -21.21 -10.53
N ALA A 57 -0.54 -20.76 -11.64
CA ALA A 57 -0.07 -19.61 -12.40
C ALA A 57 -0.11 -18.29 -11.60
N MET A 58 -0.99 -18.17 -10.60
CA MET A 58 -1.13 -16.96 -9.79
C MET A 58 -0.02 -16.76 -8.75
N HIS A 59 0.69 -17.83 -8.37
CA HIS A 59 1.68 -17.80 -7.29
C HIS A 59 2.70 -16.65 -7.37
N PRO A 60 3.39 -16.38 -8.51
CA PRO A 60 4.33 -15.26 -8.61
C PRO A 60 3.67 -13.90 -8.34
N TYR A 61 2.41 -13.70 -8.76
CA TYR A 61 1.69 -12.45 -8.52
C TYR A 61 1.35 -12.24 -7.05
N TYR A 62 1.09 -13.31 -6.29
CA TYR A 62 0.88 -13.21 -4.85
C TYR A 62 2.17 -12.86 -4.10
N VAL A 63 3.33 -13.31 -4.58
CA VAL A 63 4.63 -12.91 -4.02
C VAL A 63 4.88 -11.41 -4.25
N ILE A 64 4.65 -10.92 -5.47
CA ILE A 64 4.79 -9.48 -5.79
C ILE A 64 3.80 -8.66 -4.97
N ARG A 65 2.56 -9.14 -4.81
CA ARG A 65 1.55 -8.52 -3.95
C ARG A 65 2.02 -8.39 -2.50
N ALA A 66 2.56 -9.48 -1.94
CA ALA A 66 3.07 -9.49 -0.58
C ALA A 66 4.24 -8.50 -0.42
N PHE A 67 5.13 -8.42 -1.41
CA PHE A 67 6.21 -7.45 -1.43
C PHE A 67 5.72 -6.00 -1.48
N GLY A 68 4.77 -5.68 -2.36
CA GLY A 68 4.15 -4.34 -2.42
C GLY A 68 3.44 -3.96 -1.12
N GLY A 69 2.73 -4.92 -0.51
CA GLY A 69 2.11 -4.76 0.80
C GLY A 69 3.12 -4.57 1.94
N LEU A 70 4.27 -5.24 1.88
CA LEU A 70 5.35 -5.08 2.85
C LEU A 70 5.95 -3.67 2.80
N LEU A 71 6.17 -3.11 1.60
CA LEU A 71 6.64 -1.72 1.44
C LEU A 71 5.63 -0.73 2.05
N PHE A 72 4.34 -0.95 1.82
CA PHE A 72 3.28 -0.14 2.40
C PHE A 72 3.27 -0.24 3.93
N LEU A 73 3.40 -1.45 4.48
CA LEU A 73 3.46 -1.69 5.92
C LEU A 73 4.68 -1.02 6.56
N LEU A 74 5.86 -1.11 5.94
CA LEU A 74 7.06 -0.41 6.39
C LEU A 74 6.86 1.11 6.42
N GLY A 75 6.19 1.66 5.40
CA GLY A 75 5.74 3.05 5.41
C GLY A 75 4.86 3.34 6.62
N ALA A 76 3.83 2.53 6.88
CA ALA A 76 2.94 2.72 8.02
C ALA A 76 3.67 2.66 9.37
N LEU A 77 4.63 1.75 9.54
CA LEU A 77 5.46 1.66 10.75
C LEU A 77 6.29 2.92 10.98
N ILE A 78 6.84 3.53 9.92
CA ILE A 78 7.53 4.82 9.99
C ILE A 78 6.59 5.91 10.51
N MET A 79 5.33 5.92 10.06
CA MET A 79 4.34 6.89 10.52
C MET A 79 3.97 6.68 11.99
N VAL A 80 3.76 5.43 12.41
CA VAL A 80 3.52 5.08 13.82
C VAL A 80 4.67 5.56 14.70
N TYR A 81 5.92 5.34 14.28
CA TYR A 81 7.09 5.83 15.00
C TYR A 81 7.12 7.37 15.09
N ASN A 82 6.82 8.07 13.99
CA ASN A 82 6.79 9.53 13.95
C ASN A 82 5.73 10.10 14.91
N LEU A 83 4.54 9.50 14.94
CA LEU A 83 3.47 9.87 15.86
C LEU A 83 3.82 9.56 17.30
N TYR A 84 4.39 8.39 17.58
CA TYR A 84 4.84 8.01 18.92
C TYR A 84 5.85 9.00 19.50
N ARG A 85 6.82 9.45 18.68
CA ARG A 85 7.78 10.49 19.06
C ARG A 85 7.11 11.85 19.27
N THR A 86 6.11 12.18 18.46
CA THR A 86 5.33 13.42 18.62
C THR A 86 4.53 13.43 19.93
N VAL A 87 3.97 12.29 20.34
CA VAL A 87 3.18 12.16 21.58
C VAL A 87 4.07 12.15 22.83
N ARG A 88 5.26 11.53 22.78
CA ARG A 88 6.21 11.51 23.91
C ARG A 88 7.05 12.79 24.03
N GLY A 89 7.21 13.53 22.94
CA GLY A 89 7.88 14.83 22.91
C GLY A 89 7.02 15.91 23.56
N ASN A 90 6.92 15.89 24.88
CA ASN A 90 6.30 16.94 25.68
C ASN A 90 7.16 18.21 25.66
N THR A 91 7.13 18.97 24.57
CA THR A 91 7.37 20.41 24.66
C THR A 91 6.00 21.08 24.79
N PRO A 92 5.72 21.83 25.87
CA PRO A 92 4.50 22.60 25.97
C PRO A 92 4.42 23.53 24.76
N VAL A 93 3.48 23.26 23.85
CA VAL A 93 3.16 24.22 22.80
C VAL A 93 2.30 25.27 23.48
N GLU A 94 2.93 26.37 23.83
CA GLU A 94 2.25 27.60 24.20
C GLU A 94 1.35 27.97 23.01
N ALA A 95 0.06 27.67 23.16
CA ALA A 95 -0.93 28.07 22.19
C ALA A 95 -1.07 29.59 22.35
N GLN A 96 -0.31 30.36 21.57
CA GLN A 96 -0.73 31.71 21.22
C GLN A 96 -1.97 31.56 20.33
N VAL A 97 -3.10 31.31 20.99
CA VAL A 97 -4.42 31.60 20.46
C VAL A 97 -4.43 33.11 20.31
N GLY A 98 -4.12 33.59 19.11
CA GLY A 98 -4.23 34.99 18.76
C GLY A 98 -5.66 35.43 19.03
N LEU A 99 -5.87 36.11 20.15
CA LEU A 99 -7.08 36.86 20.38
C LEU A 99 -7.17 37.87 19.23
N PRO A 100 -8.32 37.99 18.54
CA PRO A 100 -8.48 39.02 17.53
C PRO A 100 -8.17 40.36 18.20
N ALA A 101 -7.24 41.12 17.62
CA ALA A 101 -6.86 42.42 18.13
C ALA A 101 -8.11 43.32 18.16
N THR A 102 -8.68 43.48 19.34
CA THR A 102 -9.68 44.49 19.62
C THR A 102 -8.96 45.79 19.94
N ALA A 103 -9.00 46.74 19.00
CA ALA A 103 -9.17 48.19 19.20
C ALA A 103 -9.12 48.90 17.85
#